data_AF-A0A8X7CAD8-F1
#
_entry.id   AF-A0A8X7CAD8-F1
#
_cell.length_a   1.000
_cell.length_b   1.000
_cell.length_c   1.000
_cell.angle_alpha   90.00
_cell.angle_beta   90.00
_cell.angle_gamma   90.00
#
_symmetry.space_group_name_H-M   'P 1'
#
loop_
_entity.id
_entity.type
_entity.pdbx_description
1 polymer ?
#
loop_
_entity_poly.entity_id
_entity_poly.type
_entity_poly.pdbx_seq_one_letter_code
_entity_poly.pdbx_strand_id
1 'polypeptide(L)'
;MIAKVLLVAALAAVSLAQHYGAPAPSYGAPAYGHEEKYPPQPYDFGYETNDDYGTTTFRKESGDGHGRVQGSYGYKDLHGIERVVEYVADEHGYRAEIKTNEPGTESQNPADVVLHANPIVVDEPKAYSAPRPHYQAPHYAAPAYPRY
;
A
#
# COMPACT_ATOMS: atom_id res chain seq x y z
N MET A 1 7.80 -47.73 42.90
CA MET A 1 8.49 -48.80 42.16
C MET A 1 7.47 -49.88 41.84
N ILE A 2 7.28 -50.18 40.54
CA ILE A 2 6.99 -51.51 39.92
C ILE A 2 5.78 -52.29 40.51
N ALA A 3 4.70 -52.66 39.82
CA ALA A 3 4.58 -53.16 38.45
C ALA A 3 3.14 -53.01 37.91
N LYS A 4 3.04 -52.86 36.58
CA LYS A 4 1.85 -53.12 35.76
C LYS A 4 1.68 -54.64 35.59
N VAL A 5 0.47 -55.17 35.75
CA VAL A 5 0.02 -56.38 35.05
C VAL A 5 -1.42 -56.15 34.58
N LEU A 6 -1.60 -56.20 33.26
CA LEU A 6 -2.88 -56.18 32.56
C LEU A 6 -3.48 -57.58 32.57
N LEU A 7 -4.80 -57.70 32.71
CA LEU A 7 -5.55 -58.81 32.11
C LEU A 7 -6.93 -58.32 31.66
N VAL A 8 -7.13 -58.33 30.35
CA VAL A 8 -8.36 -58.01 29.62
C VAL A 8 -9.21 -59.29 29.57
N ALA A 9 -10.52 -59.18 29.83
CA ALA A 9 -11.50 -60.17 29.42
C ALA A 9 -12.69 -59.47 28.75
N ALA A 10 -12.92 -59.85 27.50
CA ALA A 10 -13.85 -59.26 26.56
C ALA A 10 -15.29 -59.77 26.76
N LEU A 11 -16.27 -58.93 26.44
CA LEU A 11 -17.59 -59.37 25.98
C LEU A 11 -18.02 -58.46 24.82
N ALA A 12 -17.99 -59.06 23.63
CA ALA A 12 -18.36 -58.47 22.36
C ALA A 12 -19.88 -58.46 22.21
N ALA A 13 -20.44 -57.34 21.76
CA ALA A 13 -21.74 -57.31 21.10
C ALA A 13 -21.52 -56.73 19.70
N VAL A 14 -21.45 -57.64 18.73
CA VAL A 14 -21.46 -57.33 17.29
C VAL A 14 -22.91 -57.14 16.88
N SER A 15 -23.30 -55.94 16.46
CA SER A 15 -24.50 -55.75 15.65
C SER A 15 -24.09 -55.42 14.22
N LEU A 16 -24.23 -56.42 13.33
CA LEU A 16 -24.12 -56.24 11.89
C LEU A 16 -25.26 -55.34 11.40
N ALA A 17 -24.95 -54.10 11.02
CA ALA A 17 -25.80 -53.33 10.12
C ALA A 17 -25.27 -53.56 8.70
N GLN A 18 -25.98 -54.41 7.97
CA GLN A 18 -25.72 -54.73 6.57
C GLN A 18 -25.79 -53.45 5.73
N HIS A 19 -24.66 -53.17 5.08
CA HIS A 19 -24.49 -52.13 4.08
C HIS A 19 -25.36 -52.42 2.86
N TYR A 20 -26.31 -51.54 2.57
CA TYR A 20 -26.83 -51.35 1.23
C TYR A 20 -26.98 -49.84 0.97
N GLY A 21 -25.85 -49.16 0.86
CA GLY A 21 -25.77 -47.85 0.20
C GLY A 21 -25.25 -48.07 -1.22
N ALA A 22 -26.04 -47.70 -2.24
CA ALA A 22 -25.54 -47.60 -3.60
C ALA A 22 -24.33 -46.64 -3.64
N PRO A 23 -23.28 -46.90 -4.44
CA PRO A 23 -22.14 -46.00 -4.51
C PRO A 23 -22.61 -44.63 -5.01
N ALA A 24 -22.46 -43.60 -4.17
CA ALA A 24 -22.60 -42.22 -4.63
C ALA A 24 -21.55 -41.97 -5.72
N PRO A 25 -21.89 -41.30 -6.83
CA PRO A 25 -20.90 -40.92 -7.82
C PRO A 25 -19.82 -40.06 -7.15
N SER A 26 -18.59 -40.58 -7.13
CA SER A 26 -17.43 -39.83 -6.70
C SER A 26 -17.12 -38.79 -7.77
N TYR A 27 -17.68 -37.59 -7.62
CA TYR A 27 -17.18 -36.42 -8.32
C TYR A 27 -15.81 -36.11 -7.72
N GLY A 28 -14.74 -36.55 -8.40
CA GLY A 28 -13.38 -36.16 -8.04
C GLY A 28 -13.32 -34.64 -7.97
N ALA A 29 -12.89 -34.10 -6.83
CA ALA A 29 -12.58 -32.69 -6.72
C ALA A 29 -11.59 -32.34 -7.85
N PRO A 30 -11.77 -31.21 -8.57
CA PRO A 30 -10.79 -30.81 -9.56
C PRO A 30 -9.42 -30.76 -8.87
N ALA A 31 -8.44 -31.47 -9.43
CA ALA A 31 -7.07 -31.31 -9.02
C ALA A 31 -6.68 -29.88 -9.39
N TYR A 32 -6.71 -28.97 -8.41
CA TYR A 32 -6.10 -27.66 -8.56
C TYR A 32 -4.63 -27.91 -8.87
N GLY A 33 -4.22 -27.56 -10.09
CA GLY A 33 -2.84 -27.75 -10.55
C GLY A 33 -1.88 -27.12 -9.55
N HIS A 34 -0.72 -27.75 -9.37
CA HIS A 34 0.38 -27.15 -8.63
C HIS A 34 0.67 -25.77 -9.22
N GLU A 35 0.49 -24.70 -8.44
CA GLU A 35 1.03 -23.40 -8.81
C GLU A 35 2.56 -23.54 -8.84
N GLU A 36 3.13 -23.46 -10.04
CA GLU A 36 4.57 -23.34 -10.20
C GLU A 36 5.02 -22.00 -9.63
N LYS A 37 5.55 -22.01 -8.41
CA LYS A 37 6.14 -20.83 -7.78
C LYS A 37 7.54 -20.62 -8.32
N TYR A 38 7.67 -19.73 -9.29
CA TYR A 38 8.96 -19.27 -9.79
C TYR A 38 9.59 -18.26 -8.82
N PRO A 39 10.93 -18.27 -8.63
CA PRO A 39 11.60 -17.23 -7.88
C PRO A 39 11.48 -15.87 -8.61
N PRO A 40 11.57 -14.74 -7.87
CA PRO A 40 11.64 -13.43 -8.51
C PRO A 40 12.81 -13.38 -9.50
N GLN A 41 12.59 -12.77 -10.67
CA GLN A 41 13.65 -12.55 -11.65
C GLN A 41 14.26 -11.15 -11.45
N PRO A 42 15.57 -10.98 -11.71
CA PRO A 42 16.17 -9.66 -11.76
C PRO A 42 15.50 -8.78 -12.82
N TYR A 43 15.43 -7.48 -12.57
CA TYR A 43 14.89 -6.51 -13.51
C TYR A 43 15.58 -5.16 -13.37
N ASP A 44 15.48 -4.37 -14.43
CA ASP A 44 15.88 -2.97 -14.46
C ASP A 44 14.86 -2.20 -15.30
N PHE A 45 14.40 -1.06 -14.80
CA PHE A 45 13.61 -0.14 -15.60
C PHE A 45 13.90 1.31 -15.25
N GLY A 46 13.54 2.20 -16.16
CA GLY A 46 13.51 3.62 -15.88
C GLY A 46 12.77 4.41 -16.93
N TYR A 47 12.34 5.61 -16.54
CA TYR A 47 11.71 6.57 -17.43
C TYR A 47 12.04 7.99 -16.98
N GLU A 48 11.87 8.92 -17.91
CA GLU A 48 11.85 10.35 -17.67
C GLU A 48 10.72 10.94 -18.52
N THR A 49 9.94 11.86 -17.95
CA THR A 49 8.83 12.53 -18.63
C THR A 49 8.95 14.03 -18.44
N ASN A 50 8.53 14.77 -19.46
CA ASN A 50 8.32 16.22 -19.37
C ASN A 50 6.86 16.49 -19.70
N ASP A 51 6.17 17.28 -18.87
CA ASP A 51 4.83 17.77 -19.18
C ASP A 51 4.88 19.06 -20.01
N ASP A 52 3.73 19.48 -20.53
CA ASP A 52 3.60 20.78 -21.23
C ASP A 52 3.78 21.98 -20.29
N TYR A 53 3.70 21.69 -18.99
CA TYR A 53 4.08 22.49 -17.83
C TYR A 53 5.51 23.03 -17.98
N GLY A 54 6.47 22.13 -18.20
CA GLY A 54 7.90 22.31 -17.91
C GLY A 54 8.35 21.60 -16.63
N THR A 55 7.51 20.73 -16.08
CA THR A 55 7.85 19.79 -15.01
C THR A 55 8.50 18.54 -15.62
N THR A 56 9.67 18.18 -15.11
CA THR A 56 10.33 16.90 -15.40
C THR A 56 10.07 15.94 -14.25
N THR A 57 9.75 14.68 -14.54
CA THR A 57 9.72 13.59 -13.55
C THR A 57 10.55 12.42 -14.04
N PHE A 58 11.15 11.66 -13.11
CA PHE A 58 11.92 10.48 -13.47
C PHE A 58 11.77 9.37 -12.44
N ARG A 59 12.04 8.14 -12.87
CA ARG A 59 12.28 6.99 -11.99
C ARG A 59 13.29 6.05 -12.65
N LYS A 60 14.16 5.47 -11.84
CA LYS A 60 14.94 4.28 -12.19
C LYS A 60 14.91 3.33 -11.00
N GLU A 61 14.82 2.04 -11.28
CA GLU A 61 14.78 0.99 -10.26
C GLU A 61 15.38 -0.30 -10.82
N SER A 62 16.08 -1.03 -9.96
CA SER A 62 16.55 -2.37 -10.22
C SER A 62 16.21 -3.30 -9.07
N GLY A 63 15.85 -4.54 -9.41
CA GLY A 63 15.66 -5.63 -8.48
C GLY A 63 16.63 -6.76 -8.78
N ASP A 64 17.25 -7.35 -7.76
CA ASP A 64 18.27 -8.39 -7.92
C ASP A 64 17.70 -9.82 -8.03
N GLY A 65 16.38 -9.98 -7.95
CA GLY A 65 15.71 -11.29 -7.93
C GLY A 65 15.80 -12.03 -6.59
N HIS A 66 16.49 -11.48 -5.60
CA HIS A 66 16.69 -12.05 -4.27
C HIS A 66 15.99 -11.26 -3.15
N GLY A 67 15.21 -10.25 -3.51
CA GLY A 67 14.41 -9.45 -2.57
C GLY A 67 15.01 -8.08 -2.29
N ARG A 68 16.17 -7.75 -2.86
CA ARG A 68 16.71 -6.38 -2.84
C ARG A 68 16.18 -5.59 -4.03
N VAL A 69 15.63 -4.42 -3.75
CA VAL A 69 15.23 -3.43 -4.74
C VAL A 69 15.93 -2.11 -4.40
N GLN A 70 16.48 -1.44 -5.40
CA GLN A 70 17.10 -0.13 -5.23
C GLN A 70 16.74 0.80 -6.38
N GLY A 71 16.69 2.09 -6.11
CA GLY A 71 16.37 3.03 -7.17
C GLY A 71 16.37 4.48 -6.73
N SER A 72 15.93 5.32 -7.65
CA SER A 72 15.67 6.72 -7.36
C SER A 72 14.50 7.22 -8.18
N TYR A 73 13.69 8.11 -7.60
CA TYR A 73 12.67 8.85 -8.32
C TYR A 73 12.69 10.30 -7.90
N GLY A 74 12.11 11.16 -8.72
CA GLY A 74 12.04 12.58 -8.40
C GLY A 74 11.31 13.39 -9.45
N TYR A 75 11.22 14.69 -9.16
CA TYR A 75 10.69 15.68 -10.09
C TYR A 75 11.42 17.00 -9.92
N LYS A 76 11.28 17.85 -10.94
CA LYS A 76 11.65 19.25 -10.94
C LYS A 76 10.60 20.06 -11.70
N ASP A 77 10.04 21.08 -11.09
CA ASP A 77 9.05 21.96 -11.72
C ASP A 77 9.71 23.20 -12.38
N LEU A 78 8.89 24.04 -13.03
CA LEU A 78 9.34 25.28 -13.68
C LEU A 78 9.89 26.34 -12.73
N HIS A 79 9.48 26.29 -11.47
CA HIS A 79 9.97 27.21 -10.45
C HIS A 79 11.31 26.72 -9.87
N GLY A 80 11.83 25.60 -10.37
CA GLY A 80 13.05 24.98 -9.89
C GLY A 80 12.85 24.24 -8.57
N ILE A 81 11.60 24.03 -8.13
CA ILE A 81 11.32 23.17 -6.98
C ILE A 81 11.59 21.73 -7.40
N GLU A 82 12.38 21.02 -6.62
CA GLU A 82 12.80 19.66 -6.89
C GLU A 82 12.75 18.80 -5.63
N ARG A 83 12.44 17.52 -5.85
CA ARG A 83 12.63 16.45 -4.87
C ARG A 83 13.28 15.27 -5.57
N VAL A 84 14.33 14.74 -4.96
CA VAL A 84 14.97 13.48 -5.35
C VAL A 84 14.93 12.54 -4.16
N VAL A 85 14.47 11.32 -4.39
CA VAL A 85 14.45 10.23 -3.42
C VAL A 85 15.35 9.12 -3.94
N GLU A 86 16.37 8.76 -3.17
CA GLU A 86 17.23 7.59 -3.40
C GLU A 86 16.84 6.54 -2.35
N TYR A 87 16.60 5.30 -2.75
CA TYR A 87 16.07 4.30 -1.81
C TYR A 87 16.64 2.90 -2.04
N VAL A 88 16.52 2.10 -0.98
CA VAL A 88 16.79 0.68 -0.96
C VAL A 88 15.70 -0.02 -0.14
N ALA A 89 15.25 -1.17 -0.62
CA ALA A 89 14.42 -2.11 0.12
C ALA A 89 15.15 -3.45 0.13
N ASP A 90 15.48 -3.96 1.31
CA ASP A 90 16.15 -5.24 1.51
C ASP A 90 15.71 -5.86 2.85
N GLU A 91 16.46 -6.83 3.39
CA GLU A 91 16.13 -7.50 4.65
C GLU A 91 16.08 -6.54 5.86
N HIS A 92 16.66 -5.34 5.74
CA HIS A 92 16.62 -4.31 6.77
C HIS A 92 15.47 -3.31 6.57
N GLY A 93 14.50 -3.64 5.70
CA GLY A 93 13.34 -2.79 5.41
C GLY A 93 13.61 -1.72 4.35
N TYR A 94 12.68 -0.78 4.22
CA TYR A 94 12.78 0.35 3.29
C TYR A 94 13.56 1.49 3.93
N ARG A 95 14.54 2.02 3.22
CA ARG A 95 15.37 3.16 3.67
C ARG A 95 15.55 4.13 2.52
N ALA A 96 15.52 5.42 2.81
CA ALA A 96 15.65 6.44 1.76
C ALA A 96 16.45 7.68 2.21
N GLU A 97 17.10 8.31 1.23
CA GLU A 97 17.65 9.65 1.35
C GLU A 97 16.85 10.57 0.42
N ILE A 98 16.36 11.68 0.97
CA ILE A 98 15.57 12.67 0.25
C ILE A 98 16.35 13.98 0.20
N LYS A 99 16.51 14.54 -1.00
CA LYS A 99 17.02 15.90 -1.23
C LYS A 99 15.89 16.74 -1.80
N THR A 100 15.58 17.86 -1.15
CA THR A 100 14.48 18.74 -1.59
C THR A 100 14.76 20.21 -1.31
N ASN A 101 14.21 21.10 -2.14
CA ASN A 101 14.15 22.54 -1.90
C ASN A 101 12.71 23.07 -1.76
N GLU A 102 11.75 22.19 -1.48
CA GLU A 102 10.34 22.56 -1.37
C GLU A 102 10.09 23.58 -0.24
N PRO A 103 9.38 24.69 -0.53
CA PRO A 103 9.00 25.67 0.46
C PRO A 103 8.25 25.04 1.65
N GLY A 104 8.60 25.44 2.87
CA GLY A 104 7.95 24.94 4.10
C GLY A 104 8.41 23.55 4.55
N THR A 105 9.44 22.98 3.95
CA THR A 105 10.02 21.68 4.36
C THR A 105 11.26 21.88 5.23
N GLU A 106 11.37 21.16 6.34
CA GLU A 106 12.56 21.17 7.19
C GLU A 106 13.32 19.85 7.10
N SER A 107 14.63 19.87 7.32
CA SER A 107 15.44 18.64 7.39
C SER A 107 15.03 17.81 8.60
N GLN A 108 14.75 16.52 8.40
CA GLN A 108 14.22 15.61 9.41
C GLN A 108 14.68 14.18 9.12
N ASN A 109 14.69 13.31 10.14
CA ASN A 109 15.04 11.89 9.97
C ASN A 109 13.95 10.93 10.49
N PRO A 110 12.72 10.94 9.94
CA PRO A 110 11.65 10.06 10.38
C PRO A 110 11.78 8.67 9.75
N ALA A 111 11.43 7.61 10.50
CA ALA A 111 11.13 6.28 9.97
C ALA A 111 12.11 5.76 8.89
N ASP A 112 13.41 5.70 9.21
CA ASP A 112 14.49 5.23 8.31
C ASP A 112 14.65 6.02 7.00
N VAL A 113 14.18 7.26 7.00
CA VAL A 113 14.42 8.26 5.96
C VAL A 113 15.34 9.34 6.49
N VAL A 114 16.30 9.77 5.67
CA VAL A 114 17.12 10.97 5.90
C VAL A 114 16.65 12.05 4.94
N LEU A 115 16.07 13.14 5.43
CA LEU A 115 15.56 14.23 4.61
C LEU A 115 16.47 15.47 4.75
N HIS A 116 17.10 15.82 3.63
CA HIS A 116 17.91 17.02 3.44
C HIS A 116 17.07 18.08 2.72
N ALA A 117 16.59 19.07 3.47
CA ALA A 117 15.84 20.20 2.94
C ALA A 117 16.73 21.45 2.81
N ASN A 118 16.65 22.11 1.66
CA ASN A 118 17.18 23.46 1.43
C ASN A 118 16.11 24.34 0.76
N PRO A 119 15.06 24.75 1.49
CA PRO A 119 13.89 25.40 0.92
C PRO A 119 14.22 26.71 0.20
N ILE A 120 13.63 26.90 -0.99
CA ILE A 120 13.63 28.20 -1.67
C ILE A 120 12.40 29.02 -1.28
N VAL A 121 12.52 30.35 -1.38
CA VAL A 121 11.36 31.23 -1.34
C VAL A 121 10.83 31.35 -2.76
N VAL A 122 9.61 30.90 -2.99
CA VAL A 122 8.89 31.17 -4.23
C VAL A 122 7.95 32.33 -3.95
N ASP A 123 8.08 33.41 -4.72
CA ASP A 123 7.12 34.51 -4.65
C ASP A 123 5.74 33.97 -5.04
N GLU A 124 4.88 33.72 -4.04
CA GLU A 124 3.49 33.39 -4.30
C GLU A 124 2.87 34.53 -5.12
N PRO A 125 2.11 34.24 -6.19
CA PRO A 125 1.25 35.25 -6.76
C PRO A 125 0.35 35.74 -5.63
N LYS A 126 0.42 37.05 -5.30
CA LYS A 126 -0.47 37.64 -4.29
C LYS A 126 -1.88 37.18 -4.59
N ALA A 127 -2.45 36.38 -3.69
CA ALA A 127 -3.85 36.01 -3.78
C ALA A 127 -4.64 37.33 -3.80
N TYR A 128 -5.13 37.72 -4.98
CA TYR A 128 -6.15 38.75 -5.03
C TYR A 128 -7.31 38.17 -4.23
N SER A 129 -7.57 38.74 -3.05
CA SER A 129 -8.80 38.46 -2.33
C SER A 129 -9.93 38.75 -3.32
N ALA A 130 -10.58 37.72 -3.84
CA ALA A 130 -11.85 37.91 -4.50
C ALA A 130 -12.75 38.68 -3.52
N PRO A 131 -13.50 39.71 -3.96
CA PRO A 131 -14.45 40.38 -3.11
C PRO A 131 -15.36 39.32 -2.47
N ARG A 132 -15.47 39.32 -1.14
CA ARG A 132 -16.42 38.42 -0.47
C ARG A 132 -17.81 38.72 -1.04
N PRO A 133 -18.52 37.76 -1.65
CA PRO A 133 -19.90 37.98 -2.01
C PRO A 133 -20.68 38.20 -0.70
N HIS A 134 -21.20 39.42 -0.51
CA HIS A 134 -22.19 39.69 0.52
C HIS A 134 -23.50 39.02 0.09
N TYR A 135 -23.64 37.73 0.39
CA TYR A 135 -24.92 37.06 0.29
C TYR A 135 -25.79 37.53 1.48
N GLN A 136 -26.74 38.42 1.23
CA GLN A 136 -27.89 38.56 2.14
C GLN A 136 -28.77 37.33 1.93
N ALA A 137 -28.81 36.44 2.92
CA ALA A 137 -29.76 35.34 2.91
C ALA A 137 -31.19 35.92 2.95
N PRO A 138 -32.10 35.51 2.05
CA PRO A 138 -33.49 35.94 2.12
C PRO A 138 -34.12 35.47 3.43
N HIS A 139 -34.69 36.40 4.18
CA HIS A 139 -35.48 36.09 5.37
C HIS A 139 -36.85 35.57 4.93
N TYR A 140 -37.11 34.28 5.16
CA TYR A 140 -38.46 33.73 5.00
C TYR A 140 -39.27 34.02 6.26
N ALA A 141 -40.44 34.64 6.10
CA ALA A 141 -41.42 34.74 7.16
C ALA A 141 -41.96 33.33 7.48
N ALA A 142 -41.91 32.93 8.74
CA ALA A 142 -42.53 31.68 9.19
C ALA A 142 -44.06 31.76 8.95
N PRO A 143 -44.70 30.72 8.39
CA PRO A 143 -46.14 30.73 8.20
C PRO A 143 -46.85 30.72 9.56
N ALA A 144 -47.82 31.63 9.72
CA ALA A 144 -48.69 31.63 10.88
C ALA A 144 -49.72 30.49 10.74
N TYR A 145 -49.67 29.51 11.65
CA TYR A 145 -50.71 28.49 11.72
C TYR A 145 -51.98 29.08 12.37
N PRO A 146 -53.17 28.86 11.80
CA PRO A 146 -54.42 29.23 12.47
C PRO A 146 -54.60 28.37 13.72
N ARG A 147 -54.95 29.03 14.83
CA ARG A 147 -55.38 28.34 16.06
C ARG A 147 -56.83 27.90 15.88
N TYR A 148 -57.10 26.61 16.09
CA TYR A 148 -58.44 26.11 16.41
C TYR A 148 -58.66 26.16 17.92
#